data_AF-A0A354GPS1-F1
#
_entry.id   AF-A0A354GPS1-F1
#
_cell.length_a   1.000
_cell.length_b   1.000
_cell.length_c   1.000
_cell.angle_alpha   90.00
_cell.angle_beta   90.00
_cell.angle_gamma   90.00
#
_symmetry.space_group_name_H-M   'P 1'
#
loop_
_entity.id
_entity.type
_entity.pdbx_description
1 polymer ?
#
loop_
_entity_poly.entity_id
_entity_poly.type
_entity_poly.pdbx_seq_one_letter_code
_entity_poly.pdbx_strand_id
1 'polypeptide(L)' 'LPQSISQADLLALIARLNADAAVHGILVQLPLPAHIDEAAVVDAVSPLKDVDGFGPESLGLLAAGRPR' A
#
# COMPACT_ATOMS: atom_id res chain seq x y z
N LEU A 1 12.92 1.86 -6.41
CA LEU A 1 13.66 1.16 -5.32
C LEU A 1 14.47 0.03 -5.95
N PRO A 2 15.62 -0.38 -5.39
CA PRO A 2 16.39 -1.50 -5.92
C PRO A 2 15.62 -2.82 -5.75
N GLN A 3 15.84 -3.78 -6.66
CA GLN A 3 15.22 -5.11 -6.54
C GLN A 3 15.68 -5.86 -5.29
N SER A 4 16.83 -5.53 -4.71
CA SER A 4 17.37 -6.17 -3.51
C SER A 4 16.83 -5.61 -2.19
N ILE A 5 15.87 -4.68 -2.22
CA ILE A 5 15.28 -4.12 -0.99
C ILE A 5 14.65 -5.24 -0.15
N SER A 6 14.84 -5.21 1.16
CA SER A 6 14.18 -6.16 2.06
C SER A 6 12.71 -5.79 2.24
N GLN A 7 11.87 -6.77 2.56
CA GLN A 7 10.48 -6.51 2.93
C GLN A 7 10.37 -5.55 4.12
N ALA A 8 11.24 -5.70 5.12
CA ALA A 8 11.25 -4.83 6.30
C ALA A 8 11.53 -3.36 5.93
N ASP A 9 12.49 -3.10 5.05
CA ASP A 9 12.82 -1.75 4.61
C ASP A 9 11.68 -1.13 3.78
N LEU A 10 11.03 -1.93 2.93
CA LEU A 10 9.87 -1.48 2.17
C LEU A 10 8.69 -1.12 3.08
N LEU A 11 8.39 -1.97 4.07
CA LEU A 11 7.33 -1.70 5.05
C LEU A 11 7.65 -0.46 5.90
N ALA A 12 8.91 -0.27 6.30
CA ALA A 12 9.35 0.91 7.03
C ALA A 12 9.18 2.20 6.18
N LEU A 13 9.48 2.13 4.88
CA LEU A 13 9.23 3.23 3.96
C LEU A 13 7.73 3.56 3.87
N ILE A 14 6.87 2.55 3.73
CA ILE A 14 5.42 2.73 3.65
C ILE A 14 4.89 3.35 4.94
N ALA A 15 5.33 2.86 6.12
CA ALA A 15 4.97 3.44 7.40
C ALA A 15 5.35 4.93 7.49
N ARG A 16 6.54 5.30 7.00
CA ARG A 16 6.96 6.71 6.94
C ARG A 16 6.07 7.55 6.02
N LEU A 17 5.73 7.05 4.84
CA LEU A 17 4.85 7.75 3.90
C LEU A 17 3.41 7.86 4.41
N ASN A 18 2.91 6.83 5.11
CA ASN A 18 1.62 6.88 5.77
C ASN A 18 1.56 8.00 6.82
N ALA A 19 2.63 8.19 7.60
CA ALA A 19 2.70 9.23 8.63
C ALA A 19 2.95 10.65 8.08
N ASP A 20 3.45 10.78 6.85
CA ASP A 20 3.79 12.08 6.26
C ASP A 20 2.53 12.85 5.81
N ALA A 21 2.20 13.94 6.50
CA ALA A 21 1.03 14.76 6.19
C ALA A 21 1.11 15.45 4.80
N ALA A 22 2.30 15.56 4.20
CA ALA A 22 2.45 16.09 2.84
C ALA A 22 2.12 15.05 1.75
N VAL A 23 2.10 13.75 2.10
CA VAL A 23 1.77 12.66 1.20
C VAL A 23 0.28 12.36 1.30
N HIS A 24 -0.46 12.59 0.20
CA HIS A 24 -1.91 12.40 0.16
C HIS A 24 -2.34 11.03 -0.39
N GLY A 25 -1.46 10.37 -1.13
CA GLY A 25 -1.74 9.09 -1.76
C GLY A 25 -0.46 8.27 -1.95
N ILE A 26 -0.63 6.96 -1.91
CA ILE A 26 0.38 5.93 -2.08
C ILE A 26 -0.18 4.92 -3.09
N LEU A 27 0.65 4.57 -4.06
CA LEU A 27 0.38 3.60 -5.12
C LEU A 27 1.52 2.57 -5.07
N VAL A 28 1.18 1.28 -5.11
CA VAL A 28 2.19 0.19 -5.11
C VAL A 28 2.19 -0.47 -6.48
N GLN A 29 3.25 -0.24 -7.24
CA GLN A 29 3.38 -0.86 -8.56
C GLN A 29 3.70 -2.36 -8.45
N LEU A 30 2.81 -3.19 -8.99
CA LEU A 30 2.97 -4.64 -9.10
C LEU A 30 3.50 -5.05 -10.49
N PRO A 31 4.17 -6.22 -10.62
CA PRO A 31 4.53 -7.15 -9.54
C PRO A 31 5.75 -6.69 -8.74
N LEU A 32 5.86 -7.15 -7.49
CA LEU A 32 7.02 -6.93 -6.63
C LEU A 32 8.09 -8.04 -6.82
N PRO A 33 9.33 -7.80 -6.36
CA PRO A 33 10.34 -8.86 -6.27
C PRO A 33 9.84 -10.10 -5.51
N ALA A 34 10.21 -11.29 -5.97
CA ALA A 34 9.68 -12.57 -5.49
C ALA A 34 9.88 -12.87 -3.99
N HIS A 35 10.83 -12.20 -3.33
CA HIS A 35 11.08 -12.33 -1.89
C HIS A 35 10.25 -11.37 -1.03
N ILE A 36 9.37 -10.58 -1.64
CA ILE A 36 8.47 -9.65 -0.97
C ILE A 36 7.04 -10.18 -1.06
N ASP A 37 6.36 -10.21 0.09
CA ASP A 37 4.94 -10.50 0.17
C ASP A 37 4.11 -9.29 -0.30
N GLU A 38 3.51 -9.41 -1.48
CA GLU A 38 2.68 -8.36 -2.09
C GLU A 38 1.46 -8.01 -1.22
N ALA A 39 0.81 -9.01 -0.61
CA ALA A 39 -0.36 -8.77 0.22
C ALA A 39 0.02 -7.97 1.46
N ALA A 40 1.12 -8.33 2.13
CA ALA A 40 1.63 -7.59 3.28
C ALA A 40 1.99 -6.13 2.93
N VAL A 41 2.48 -5.87 1.71
CA VAL A 41 2.82 -4.52 1.24
C VAL A 41 1.57 -3.69 0.96
N VAL A 42 0.59 -4.27 0.26
CA VAL A 42 -0.69 -3.60 -0.07
C VAL A 42 -1.46 -3.30 1.22
N ASP A 43 -1.56 -4.26 2.14
CA ASP A 43 -2.26 -4.10 3.42
C ASP A 43 -1.59 -3.08 4.35
N ALA A 44 -0.30 -2.79 4.15
CA ALA A 44 0.42 -1.79 4.92
C ALA A 44 0.11 -0.34 4.48
N VAL A 45 -0.50 -0.13 3.32
CA VAL A 45 -0.89 1.21 2.86
C VAL A 45 -2.10 1.70 3.65
N SER A 46 -2.04 2.93 4.19
CA SER A 46 -3.17 3.50 4.90
C SER A 46 -4.39 3.60 3.99
N PRO A 47 -5.60 3.17 4.43
CA PRO A 47 -6.82 3.28 3.61
C PRO A 47 -7.21 4.72 3.24
N LEU A 48 -6.67 5.72 3.93
CA LEU A 48 -6.86 7.14 3.59
C LEU A 48 -5.94 7.62 2.46
N LYS A 49 -4.90 6.83 2.16
CA LYS A 49 -3.89 7.11 1.14
C LYS A 49 -3.81 6.03 0.08
N ASP A 50 -4.62 4.97 0.16
CA ASP A 50 -4.66 3.87 -0.80
C ASP A 50 -5.30 4.33 -2.12
N VAL A 51 -4.47 4.70 -3.08
CA VAL A 51 -4.93 5.18 -4.41
C VAL A 51 -5.35 4.00 -5.30
N ASP A 52 -4.76 2.83 -5.10
CA ASP A 52 -5.09 1.62 -5.85
C ASP A 52 -6.46 1.05 -5.44
N GLY A 53 -6.89 1.29 -4.20
CA GLY A 53 -8.14 0.77 -3.66
C GLY A 53 -8.11 -0.74 -3.42
N PHE A 54 -6.91 -1.34 -3.34
CA PHE A 54 -6.72 -2.78 -3.15
C PHE A 54 -6.78 -3.21 -1.70
N GLY A 55 -6.74 -2.26 -0.75
CA GLY A 55 -6.92 -2.56 0.66
C GLY A 55 -8.29 -3.22 0.93
N PRO A 56 -8.40 -4.14 1.91
CA PRO A 56 -9.65 -4.82 2.23
C PRO A 56 -10.82 -3.87 2.53
N GLU A 57 -10.52 -2.72 3.14
CA GLU A 57 -11.52 -1.68 3.42
C GLU A 57 -12.02 -1.02 2.12
N SER A 58 -11.09 -0.62 1.24
CA SER A 58 -11.39 0.01 -0.06
C SER A 58 -12.24 -0.93 -0.94
N LEU A 59 -11.86 -2.21 -1.02
CA LEU A 59 -12.62 -3.24 -1.72
C LEU A 59 -13.99 -3.49 -1.09
N GLY A 60 -14.08 -3.51 0.25
CA GLY A 60 -15.34 -3.65 0.97
C GLY A 60 -16.32 -2.50 0.69
N LEU A 61 -15.81 -1.26 0.66
CA LEU A 61 -16.60 -0.07 0.33
C LEU A 61 -17.06 -0.06 -1.12
N LEU A 62 -16.19 -0.47 -2.05
CA LEU A 62 -16.56 -0.65 -3.46
C LEU A 62 -17.66 -1.71 -3.62
N ALA A 63 -17.52 -2.88 -2.99
CA ALA A 63 -18.51 -3.94 -3.02
C ALA A 63 -19.86 -3.52 -2.42
N ALA A 64 -19.85 -2.62 -1.43
CA ALA A 64 -21.04 -2.04 -0.83
C ALA A 64 -21.68 -0.89 -1.67
N GLY A 65 -21.12 -0.57 -2.84
CA GLY A 65 -21.58 0.54 -3.69
C GLY A 65 -21.33 1.93 -3.08
N ARG A 66 -20.35 2.04 -2.18
CA ARG A 66 -19.94 3.27 -1.51
C ARG A 66 -18.46 3.57 -1.75
N PRO A 67 -18.01 3.66 -3.02
CA PRO A 67 -16.62 3.98 -3.30
C PRO A 67 -16.25 5.32 -2.66
N ARG A 68 -15.02 5.41 -2.14
CA ARG A 68 -14.47 6.65 -1.60
C ARG A 68 -14.06 7.61 -2.71
#